data_AF-A0A9P8S349-F1
#
_entry.id   AF-A0A9P8S349-F1
#
_cell.length_a   1.000
_cell.length_b   1.000
_cell.length_c   1.000
_cell.angle_alpha   90.00
_cell.angle_beta   90.00
_cell.angle_gamma   90.00
#
_symmetry.space_group_name_H-M   'P 1'
#
loop_
_entity.id
_entity.type
_entity.pdbx_description
1 polymer ?
#
loop_
_entity_poly.entity_id
_entity_poly.type
_entity_poly.pdbx_seq_one_letter_code
_entity_poly.pdbx_strand_id
1 'polypeptide(L)'
;MIEQIDFSHLHDRCPAVIEELVGPFSDAINLPNRGSPPERCFWKNQDDTPLQVLAGDYVEKVFSHHFDLDPTSEIEFFRLALEFCRKNLREGMGRLFTTFLRLASCLPYQHHGHTFLLGILIEFLDTDESKEGNWAQDYEMALMEQWAYDPWSAYSSEPISYRLDEWVNLNAFVSMIYRDLGQSLDNQLCGDLEGEARRYLASYGVTAMSVVIPQLANEDERYKATFKALVACAWINHGGSRLASLKLAMEQGKIPENTINICDEHGNTTHWNEAKWTLMVDGLEHLIKLIPFDRAREHTQHMLKYMKGQVEGRRKRT
;
A
#
# COMPACT_ATOMS: atom_id res chain seq x y z
N MET A 1 -10.08 -19.78 -15.82
CA MET A 1 -8.66 -19.95 -16.17
C MET A 1 -7.97 -18.74 -15.59
N ILE A 2 -6.96 -18.93 -14.74
CA ILE A 2 -6.26 -17.81 -14.11
C ILE A 2 -5.17 -17.38 -15.09
N GLU A 3 -5.12 -16.09 -15.39
CA GLU A 3 -4.17 -15.52 -16.35
C GLU A 3 -2.88 -15.06 -15.66
N GLN A 4 -1.82 -14.91 -16.46
CA GLN A 4 -0.55 -14.42 -15.95
C GLN A 4 -0.62 -12.89 -15.81
N ILE A 5 0.00 -12.36 -14.76
CA ILE A 5 0.18 -10.94 -14.54
C ILE A 5 1.35 -10.44 -15.42
N ASP A 6 1.10 -9.44 -16.26
CA ASP A 6 2.10 -8.82 -17.12
C ASP A 6 2.61 -7.48 -16.56
N PHE A 7 3.94 -7.45 -16.43
CA PHE A 7 4.75 -6.36 -15.87
C PHE A 7 5.49 -5.56 -16.95
N SER A 8 5.34 -5.89 -18.24
CA SER A 8 6.10 -5.27 -19.33
C SER A 8 5.99 -3.73 -19.38
N HIS A 9 4.84 -3.21 -18.96
CA HIS A 9 4.56 -1.77 -18.92
C HIS A 9 5.30 -1.01 -17.81
N LEU A 10 5.90 -1.71 -16.82
CA LEU A 10 6.47 -1.06 -15.64
C LEU A 10 7.66 -0.17 -15.98
N HIS A 11 8.54 -0.61 -16.88
CA HIS A 11 9.72 0.18 -17.24
C HIS A 11 9.33 1.45 -18.00
N ASP A 12 8.36 1.36 -18.91
CA ASP A 12 7.85 2.51 -19.67
C ASP A 12 7.16 3.55 -18.77
N ARG A 13 6.39 3.09 -17.77
CA ARG A 13 5.68 3.98 -16.84
C ARG A 13 6.56 4.48 -15.69
N CYS A 14 7.62 3.75 -15.35
CA CYS A 14 8.52 4.11 -14.27
C CYS A 14 9.96 3.68 -14.62
N PRO A 15 10.75 4.57 -15.28
CA PRO A 15 12.13 4.26 -15.69
C PRO A 15 13.08 3.91 -14.53
N ALA A 16 12.70 4.22 -13.30
CA ALA A 16 13.45 3.85 -12.11
C ALA A 16 13.42 2.33 -11.82
N VAL A 17 12.42 1.60 -12.35
CA VAL A 17 12.26 0.15 -12.21
C VAL A 17 13.47 -0.58 -12.82
N ILE A 18 14.05 -1.49 -12.04
CA ILE A 18 15.17 -2.34 -12.45
C ILE A 18 14.64 -3.48 -13.30
N GLU A 19 14.86 -3.41 -14.61
CA GLU A 19 14.30 -4.34 -15.60
C GLU A 19 14.73 -5.80 -15.33
N GLU A 20 15.96 -6.01 -14.87
CA GLU A 20 16.52 -7.34 -14.59
C GLU A 20 15.77 -8.08 -13.46
N LEU A 21 15.05 -7.36 -12.60
CA LEU A 21 14.27 -7.96 -11.52
C LEU A 21 12.85 -8.34 -11.96
N VAL A 22 12.33 -7.76 -13.05
CA VAL A 22 10.94 -7.94 -13.47
C VAL A 22 10.68 -9.37 -13.98
N GLY A 23 11.58 -9.91 -14.80
CA GLY A 23 11.44 -11.25 -15.37
C GLY A 23 11.39 -12.35 -14.30
N PRO A 24 12.42 -12.48 -13.44
CA PRO A 24 12.44 -13.47 -12.36
C PRO A 24 11.27 -13.34 -11.39
N PHE A 25 10.81 -12.10 -11.12
CA PHE A 25 9.61 -11.88 -10.31
C PHE A 25 8.35 -12.41 -10.98
N SER A 26 8.15 -12.05 -12.25
CA SER A 26 7.04 -12.55 -13.07
C SER A 26 7.02 -14.08 -13.09
N ASP A 27 8.18 -14.71 -13.28
CA ASP A 27 8.31 -16.17 -13.29
C ASP A 27 7.96 -16.82 -11.95
N ALA A 28 8.28 -16.15 -10.83
CA ALA A 28 7.97 -16.61 -9.48
C ALA A 28 6.46 -16.58 -9.19
N ILE A 29 5.79 -15.50 -9.56
CA ILE A 29 4.38 -15.30 -9.21
C ILE A 29 3.39 -15.94 -10.18
N ASN A 30 3.79 -16.13 -11.44
CA ASN A 30 2.93 -16.68 -12.49
C ASN A 30 3.01 -18.20 -12.60
N LEU A 31 3.72 -18.87 -11.68
CA LEU A 31 3.87 -20.34 -11.68
C LEU A 31 2.57 -21.11 -11.91
N PRO A 32 1.46 -20.83 -11.19
CA PRO A 32 0.22 -21.59 -11.33
C PRO A 32 -0.39 -21.49 -12.74
N ASN A 33 0.05 -20.50 -13.52
CA ASN A 33 -0.54 -20.09 -14.78
C ASN A 33 0.45 -20.15 -15.95
N ARG A 34 1.60 -20.84 -15.78
CA ARG A 34 2.58 -21.02 -16.87
C ARG A 34 1.90 -21.68 -18.08
N GLY A 35 1.79 -20.95 -19.19
CA GLY A 35 1.13 -21.38 -20.42
C GLY A 35 -0.21 -20.69 -20.73
N SER A 36 -0.80 -19.97 -19.76
CA SER A 36 -1.87 -19.01 -20.03
C SER A 36 -1.30 -17.79 -20.77
N PRO A 37 -2.09 -17.12 -21.64
CA PRO A 37 -1.64 -15.87 -22.24
C PRO A 37 -1.27 -14.85 -21.15
N PRO A 38 -0.16 -14.11 -21.31
CA PRO A 38 0.17 -13.00 -20.43
C PRO A 38 -0.83 -11.90 -20.63
N GLU A 39 -1.24 -11.31 -19.53
CA GLU A 39 -2.17 -10.23 -19.59
C GLU A 39 -1.77 -9.14 -18.63
N ARG A 40 -1.80 -7.88 -19.13
CA ARG A 40 -1.40 -6.68 -18.36
C ARG A 40 -1.95 -6.81 -16.95
N CYS A 41 -1.26 -6.25 -15.95
CA CYS A 41 -1.91 -5.93 -14.68
C CYS A 41 -3.29 -5.31 -14.96
N PHE A 42 -4.29 -6.17 -14.98
CA PHE A 42 -5.65 -5.99 -15.46
C PHE A 42 -5.86 -5.51 -16.94
N TRP A 43 -6.24 -6.46 -17.82
CA TRP A 43 -7.12 -6.49 -19.01
C TRP A 43 -7.32 -5.20 -19.84
N LYS A 44 -6.71 -5.18 -21.04
CA LYS A 44 -6.88 -4.22 -22.18
C LYS A 44 -6.32 -2.80 -21.98
N ASN A 45 -6.04 -2.11 -23.09
CA ASN A 45 -5.71 -0.68 -23.12
C ASN A 45 -6.83 0.08 -22.39
N GLN A 46 -6.55 0.60 -21.20
CA GLN A 46 -7.56 1.14 -20.28
C GLN A 46 -7.91 2.60 -20.50
N ASP A 47 -7.28 3.31 -21.43
CA ASP A 47 -7.69 4.68 -21.74
C ASP A 47 -9.20 4.75 -22.09
N ASP A 48 -9.80 3.61 -22.51
CA ASP A 48 -11.20 3.48 -22.87
C ASP A 48 -12.05 2.53 -21.98
N THR A 49 -11.49 1.86 -20.96
CA THR A 49 -12.25 0.87 -20.17
C THR A 49 -13.18 1.55 -19.15
N PRO A 50 -14.51 1.28 -19.18
CA PRO A 50 -15.43 1.89 -18.22
C PRO A 50 -15.12 1.51 -16.77
N LEU A 51 -15.15 2.50 -15.87
CA LEU A 51 -14.81 2.34 -14.44
C LEU A 51 -15.63 1.24 -13.72
N GLN A 52 -16.88 1.03 -14.15
CA GLN A 52 -17.73 -0.05 -13.66
C GLN A 52 -17.12 -1.44 -13.91
N VAL A 53 -16.60 -1.66 -15.12
CA VAL A 53 -16.00 -2.94 -15.53
C VAL A 53 -14.74 -3.18 -14.71
N LEU A 54 -13.89 -2.16 -14.61
CA LEU A 54 -12.66 -2.21 -13.82
C LEU A 54 -12.94 -2.60 -12.35
N ALA A 55 -13.92 -1.95 -11.72
CA ALA A 55 -14.27 -2.22 -10.33
C ALA A 55 -14.85 -3.63 -10.13
N GLY A 56 -15.70 -4.11 -11.05
CA GLY A 56 -16.25 -5.46 -11.00
C GLY A 56 -15.18 -6.54 -11.13
N ASP A 57 -14.31 -6.41 -12.13
CA ASP A 57 -13.22 -7.36 -12.39
C ASP A 57 -12.22 -7.41 -11.23
N TYR A 58 -11.88 -6.23 -10.66
CA TYR A 58 -10.98 -6.15 -9.51
C TYR A 58 -11.55 -6.88 -8.29
N VAL A 59 -12.82 -6.63 -7.95
CA VAL A 59 -13.50 -7.28 -6.82
C VAL A 59 -13.56 -8.78 -6.99
N GLU A 60 -13.94 -9.27 -8.18
CA GLU A 60 -13.97 -10.71 -8.42
C GLU A 60 -12.60 -11.34 -8.22
N LYS A 61 -11.54 -10.73 -8.74
CA LYS A 61 -10.18 -11.29 -8.67
C LYS A 61 -9.61 -11.32 -7.26
N VAL A 62 -9.72 -10.24 -6.49
CA VAL A 62 -9.16 -10.18 -5.14
C VAL A 62 -9.73 -11.29 -4.25
N PHE A 63 -11.02 -11.62 -4.40
CA PHE A 63 -11.73 -12.54 -3.51
C PHE A 63 -11.88 -13.98 -4.01
N SER A 64 -11.30 -14.34 -5.15
CA SER A 64 -11.53 -15.67 -5.77
C SER A 64 -10.29 -16.56 -5.95
N HIS A 65 -9.09 -16.13 -5.55
CA HIS A 65 -7.87 -16.79 -6.00
C HIS A 65 -7.01 -17.40 -4.88
N HIS A 66 -6.44 -18.57 -5.18
CA HIS A 66 -5.31 -19.18 -4.50
C HIS A 66 -4.06 -18.96 -5.35
N PHE A 67 -2.98 -18.49 -4.73
CA PHE A 67 -1.73 -18.18 -5.41
C PHE A 67 -0.61 -19.08 -4.87
N ASP A 68 -0.03 -19.91 -5.73
CA ASP A 68 1.20 -20.65 -5.41
C ASP A 68 2.40 -19.91 -6.05
N LEU A 69 3.57 -20.01 -5.42
CA LEU A 69 4.80 -19.37 -5.88
C LEU A 69 5.81 -20.44 -6.33
N ASP A 70 6.67 -20.11 -7.29
CA ASP A 70 7.80 -20.98 -7.69
C ASP A 70 9.04 -20.76 -6.83
N PRO A 71 9.41 -21.71 -5.96
CA PRO A 71 10.54 -21.54 -5.06
C PRO A 71 11.88 -21.30 -5.79
N THR A 72 12.03 -21.83 -7.01
CA THR A 72 13.27 -21.65 -7.78
C THR A 72 13.43 -20.22 -8.26
N SER A 73 12.35 -19.63 -8.77
CA SER A 73 12.35 -18.25 -9.26
C SER A 73 12.40 -17.24 -8.12
N GLU A 74 11.84 -17.56 -6.95
CA GLU A 74 12.01 -16.76 -5.72
C GLU A 74 13.48 -16.62 -5.34
N ILE A 75 14.23 -17.72 -5.33
CA ILE A 75 15.66 -17.74 -5.00
C ILE A 75 16.43 -16.89 -6.01
N GLU A 76 16.12 -16.99 -7.29
CA GLU A 76 16.80 -16.21 -8.34
C GLU A 76 16.50 -14.71 -8.22
N PHE A 77 15.25 -14.33 -7.98
CA PHE A 77 14.88 -12.94 -7.74
C PHE A 77 15.61 -12.37 -6.51
N PHE A 78 15.63 -13.10 -5.40
CA PHE A 78 16.34 -12.68 -4.19
C PHE A 78 17.84 -12.52 -4.43
N ARG A 79 18.46 -13.48 -5.15
CA ARG A 79 19.88 -13.43 -5.52
C ARG A 79 20.20 -12.18 -6.34
N LEU A 80 19.38 -11.84 -7.33
CA LEU A 80 19.56 -10.66 -8.17
C LEU A 80 19.37 -9.35 -7.40
N ALA A 81 18.37 -9.28 -6.51
CA ALA A 81 18.17 -8.13 -5.64
C ALA A 81 19.38 -7.88 -4.72
N LEU A 82 19.93 -8.96 -4.13
CA LEU A 82 21.15 -8.89 -3.32
C LEU A 82 22.37 -8.47 -4.14
N GLU A 83 22.53 -9.02 -5.34
CA GLU A 83 23.62 -8.66 -6.25
C GLU A 83 23.53 -7.18 -6.64
N PHE A 84 22.34 -6.68 -6.92
CA PHE A 84 22.10 -5.27 -7.19
C PHE A 84 22.47 -4.38 -6.00
N CYS A 85 22.04 -4.74 -4.79
CA CYS A 85 22.39 -4.03 -3.56
C CYS A 85 23.92 -3.96 -3.37
N ARG A 86 24.62 -5.10 -3.47
CA ARG A 86 26.09 -5.15 -3.32
C ARG A 86 26.84 -4.31 -4.34
N LYS A 87 26.34 -4.20 -5.57
CA LYS A 87 26.96 -3.38 -6.62
C LYS A 87 26.69 -1.89 -6.44
N ASN A 88 25.59 -1.53 -5.79
CA ASN A 88 25.06 -0.16 -5.75
C ASN A 88 24.81 0.34 -4.31
N LEU A 89 25.61 -0.11 -3.34
CA LEU A 89 25.50 -0.03 -1.87
C LEU A 89 24.83 1.21 -1.23
N ARG A 90 24.75 2.35 -1.93
CA ARG A 90 24.01 3.55 -1.48
C ARG A 90 23.16 4.20 -2.57
N GLU A 91 23.67 4.38 -3.78
CA GLU A 91 22.92 5.06 -4.86
C GLU A 91 21.79 4.20 -5.47
N GLY A 92 21.79 2.89 -5.22
CA GLY A 92 20.81 1.96 -5.80
C GLY A 92 19.60 1.66 -4.94
N MET A 93 19.66 1.87 -3.61
CA MET A 93 18.63 1.35 -2.71
C MET A 93 17.25 1.98 -2.93
N GLY A 94 17.19 3.29 -3.15
CA GLY A 94 15.95 3.96 -3.54
C GLY A 94 15.31 3.36 -4.81
N ARG A 95 16.13 3.02 -5.83
CA ARG A 95 15.63 2.35 -7.04
C ARG A 95 15.15 0.93 -6.78
N LEU A 96 15.82 0.19 -5.88
CA LEU A 96 15.40 -1.14 -5.49
C LEU A 96 14.05 -1.10 -4.76
N PHE A 97 13.88 -0.18 -3.81
CA PHE A 97 12.61 0.01 -3.11
C PHE A 97 11.50 0.49 -4.03
N THR A 98 11.77 1.45 -4.92
CA THR A 98 10.82 1.85 -5.97
C THR A 98 10.41 0.67 -6.85
N THR A 99 11.37 -0.20 -7.22
CA THR A 99 11.07 -1.42 -7.98
C THR A 99 10.12 -2.33 -7.20
N PHE A 100 10.36 -2.59 -5.91
CA PHE A 100 9.46 -3.41 -5.10
C PHE A 100 8.08 -2.79 -4.93
N LEU A 101 7.98 -1.47 -4.70
CA LEU A 101 6.70 -0.76 -4.61
C LEU A 101 5.89 -0.86 -5.92
N ARG A 102 6.56 -0.73 -7.08
CA ARG A 102 5.91 -0.85 -8.40
C ARG A 102 5.54 -2.29 -8.77
N LEU A 103 6.37 -3.27 -8.41
CA LEU A 103 6.03 -4.69 -8.56
C LEU A 103 4.84 -5.04 -7.66
N ALA A 104 4.80 -4.55 -6.43
CA ALA A 104 3.70 -4.79 -5.51
C ALA A 104 2.39 -4.12 -5.97
N SER A 105 2.44 -2.88 -6.49
CA SER A 105 1.23 -2.21 -7.01
C SER A 105 0.56 -2.98 -8.15
N CYS A 106 1.30 -3.85 -8.82
CA CYS A 106 0.82 -4.71 -9.88
C CYS A 106 0.10 -5.97 -9.39
N LEU A 107 0.24 -6.30 -8.10
CA LEU A 107 -0.32 -7.50 -7.49
C LEU A 107 -1.64 -7.23 -6.77
N PRO A 108 -2.72 -7.99 -7.02
CA PRO A 108 -3.99 -7.85 -6.30
C PRO A 108 -3.80 -7.78 -4.78
N TYR A 109 -4.59 -6.96 -4.07
CA TYR A 109 -4.57 -6.77 -2.60
C TYR A 109 -4.21 -8.03 -1.78
N GLN A 110 -4.77 -9.20 -2.09
CA GLN A 110 -4.56 -10.42 -1.30
C GLN A 110 -3.55 -11.41 -1.92
N HIS A 111 -2.76 -10.98 -2.89
CA HIS A 111 -1.83 -11.83 -3.61
C HIS A 111 -0.60 -12.20 -2.76
N HIS A 112 -0.20 -13.47 -2.75
CA HIS A 112 0.95 -13.95 -1.95
C HIS A 112 2.30 -13.33 -2.35
N GLY A 113 2.42 -12.85 -3.58
CA GLY A 113 3.56 -12.05 -4.02
C GLY A 113 3.84 -10.82 -3.15
N HIS A 114 2.83 -10.25 -2.47
CA HIS A 114 3.03 -9.20 -1.45
C HIS A 114 3.82 -9.72 -0.26
N THR A 115 3.47 -10.90 0.25
CA THR A 115 4.19 -11.56 1.35
C THR A 115 5.61 -11.92 0.95
N PHE A 116 5.80 -12.38 -0.29
CA PHE A 116 7.12 -12.68 -0.84
C PHE A 116 8.01 -11.42 -0.88
N LEU A 117 7.53 -10.33 -1.48
CA LEU A 117 8.27 -9.06 -1.51
C LEU A 117 8.54 -8.52 -0.10
N LEU A 118 7.59 -8.67 0.84
CA LEU A 118 7.78 -8.27 2.23
C LEU A 118 8.86 -9.10 2.92
N GLY A 119 8.89 -10.41 2.72
CA GLY A 119 9.93 -11.29 3.26
C GLY A 119 11.32 -10.83 2.81
N ILE A 120 11.45 -10.47 1.53
CA ILE A 120 12.69 -9.90 1.00
C ILE A 120 13.02 -8.56 1.65
N LEU A 121 12.04 -7.65 1.77
CA LEU A 121 12.25 -6.35 2.42
C LEU A 121 12.73 -6.47 3.87
N ILE A 122 12.23 -7.46 4.62
CA ILE A 122 12.68 -7.73 5.99
C ILE A 122 14.18 -8.08 5.99
N GLU A 123 14.61 -8.97 5.09
CA GLU A 123 16.02 -9.35 4.96
C GLU A 123 16.93 -8.18 4.56
N PHE A 124 16.38 -7.13 3.93
CA PHE A 124 17.14 -5.90 3.64
C PHE A 124 17.09 -4.91 4.81
N LEU A 125 15.92 -4.62 5.38
CA LEU A 125 15.69 -3.51 6.31
C LEU A 125 15.88 -3.86 7.80
N ASP A 126 16.04 -5.14 8.13
CA ASP A 126 16.25 -5.63 9.50
C ASP A 126 17.66 -6.20 9.70
N THR A 127 18.67 -5.49 9.18
CA THR A 127 20.09 -5.86 9.30
C THR A 127 20.93 -4.72 9.85
N ASP A 128 22.12 -4.99 10.40
CA ASP A 128 23.02 -3.91 10.86
C ASP A 128 23.59 -3.09 9.69
N GLU A 129 23.83 -3.73 8.54
CA GLU A 129 24.23 -3.04 7.30
C GLU A 129 23.17 -1.99 6.88
N SER A 130 21.89 -2.32 7.02
CA SER A 130 20.80 -1.41 6.69
C SER A 130 20.75 -0.16 7.57
N LYS A 131 21.10 -0.29 8.85
CA LYS A 131 21.17 0.82 9.80
C LYS A 131 22.35 1.72 9.49
N GLU A 132 23.53 1.13 9.24
CA GLU A 132 24.73 1.87 8.84
C GLU A 132 24.56 2.56 7.47
N GLY A 133 23.75 1.97 6.60
CA GLY A 133 23.43 2.46 5.27
C GLY A 133 22.27 3.47 5.20
N ASN A 134 21.55 3.72 6.31
CA ASN A 134 20.32 4.53 6.36
C ASN A 134 19.23 4.04 5.38
N TRP A 135 19.13 2.74 5.12
CA TRP A 135 18.19 2.22 4.12
C TRP A 135 16.71 2.43 4.48
N ALA A 136 16.39 2.59 5.77
CA ALA A 136 15.05 3.02 6.18
C ALA A 136 14.67 4.40 5.60
N GLN A 137 15.64 5.32 5.53
CA GLN A 137 15.44 6.64 4.91
C GLN A 137 15.31 6.54 3.39
N ASP A 138 16.12 5.70 2.75
CA ASP A 138 16.00 5.44 1.31
C ASP A 138 14.63 4.84 0.95
N TYR A 139 14.12 3.92 1.78
CA TYR A 139 12.78 3.36 1.63
C TYR A 139 11.71 4.44 1.83
N GLU A 140 11.82 5.26 2.86
CA GLU A 140 10.90 6.39 3.07
C GLU A 140 10.89 7.31 1.85
N MET A 141 12.06 7.71 1.35
CA MET A 141 12.17 8.59 0.19
C MET A 141 11.53 7.97 -1.05
N ALA A 142 11.79 6.69 -1.32
CA ALA A 142 11.15 5.98 -2.42
C ALA A 142 9.62 5.99 -2.27
N LEU A 143 9.10 5.75 -1.06
CA LEU A 143 7.66 5.80 -0.79
C LEU A 143 7.08 7.22 -0.93
N MET A 144 7.79 8.25 -0.46
CA MET A 144 7.40 9.66 -0.62
C MET A 144 7.28 10.04 -2.11
N GLU A 145 8.24 9.62 -2.91
CA GLU A 145 8.23 9.84 -4.36
C GLU A 145 7.04 9.17 -5.02
N GLN A 146 6.63 7.98 -4.56
CA GLN A 146 5.45 7.31 -5.07
C GLN A 146 4.14 7.98 -4.64
N TRP A 147 4.09 8.62 -3.47
CA TRP A 147 2.82 9.04 -2.86
C TRP A 147 2.09 10.17 -3.59
N ALA A 148 2.82 11.07 -4.27
CA ALA A 148 2.22 12.17 -5.05
C ALA A 148 1.44 11.68 -6.29
N TYR A 149 1.74 10.46 -6.73
CA TYR A 149 1.14 9.81 -7.90
C TYR A 149 -0.16 9.07 -7.58
N ASP A 150 -0.79 9.36 -6.43
CA ASP A 150 -2.09 8.80 -6.09
C ASP A 150 -3.14 9.16 -7.18
N PRO A 151 -4.07 8.25 -7.50
CA PRO A 151 -5.03 8.42 -8.60
C PRO A 151 -6.06 9.53 -8.35
N TRP A 152 -6.05 10.16 -7.17
CA TRP A 152 -6.96 11.23 -6.81
C TRP A 152 -6.26 12.60 -6.80
N SER A 153 -4.94 12.65 -7.02
CA SER A 153 -4.18 13.89 -7.06
C SER A 153 -4.30 14.63 -8.40
N ALA A 154 -3.91 15.89 -8.39
CA ALA A 154 -3.73 16.70 -9.59
C ALA A 154 -2.72 16.10 -10.60
N TYR A 155 -1.83 15.20 -10.17
CA TYR A 155 -0.83 14.53 -11.01
C TYR A 155 -1.35 13.27 -11.70
N SER A 156 -2.62 12.89 -11.50
CA SER A 156 -3.22 11.66 -12.07
C SER A 156 -3.12 11.49 -13.59
N SER A 157 -2.72 12.53 -14.35
CA SER A 157 -2.45 12.48 -15.80
C SER A 157 -0.99 12.20 -16.20
N GLU A 158 -0.06 12.11 -15.25
CA GLU A 158 1.35 11.84 -15.54
C GLU A 158 1.62 10.35 -15.83
N PRO A 159 2.69 10.01 -16.60
CA PRO A 159 3.00 8.61 -16.96
C PRO A 159 3.24 7.68 -15.77
N ILE A 160 3.74 8.22 -14.66
CA ILE A 160 4.09 7.47 -13.44
C ILE A 160 2.85 7.21 -12.56
N SER A 161 1.77 7.97 -12.77
CA SER A 161 0.56 7.97 -11.94
C SER A 161 -0.04 6.59 -11.76
N TYR A 162 -0.38 6.25 -10.52
CA TYR A 162 -1.01 4.97 -10.21
C TYR A 162 -2.44 4.94 -10.74
N ARG A 163 -2.86 3.78 -11.22
CA ARG A 163 -4.29 3.52 -11.44
C ARG A 163 -4.99 3.25 -10.11
N LEU A 164 -6.33 3.27 -10.13
CA LEU A 164 -7.15 3.06 -8.93
C LEU A 164 -6.90 1.70 -8.26
N ASP A 165 -6.78 0.64 -9.04
CA ASP A 165 -6.47 -0.72 -8.58
C ASP A 165 -5.02 -0.83 -8.10
N GLU A 166 -4.07 -0.29 -8.87
CA GLU A 166 -2.65 -0.26 -8.49
C GLU A 166 -2.42 0.47 -7.18
N TRP A 167 -3.19 1.52 -6.94
CA TRP A 167 -3.14 2.25 -5.69
C TRP A 167 -3.70 1.43 -4.52
N VAL A 168 -4.79 0.66 -4.71
CA VAL A 168 -5.26 -0.29 -3.70
C VAL A 168 -4.19 -1.34 -3.39
N ASN A 169 -3.55 -1.88 -4.41
CA ASN A 169 -2.50 -2.89 -4.29
C ASN A 169 -1.24 -2.34 -3.59
N LEU A 170 -0.82 -1.13 -3.93
CA LEU A 170 0.28 -0.45 -3.25
C LEU A 170 -0.04 -0.27 -1.77
N ASN A 171 -1.24 0.22 -1.45
CA ASN A 171 -1.66 0.44 -0.07
C ASN A 171 -1.77 -0.88 0.71
N ALA A 172 -2.18 -1.98 0.06
CA ALA A 172 -2.10 -3.32 0.63
C ALA A 172 -0.67 -3.66 1.05
N PHE A 173 0.27 -3.55 0.13
CA PHE A 173 1.67 -3.85 0.41
C PHE A 173 2.27 -2.97 1.52
N VAL A 174 2.10 -1.65 1.42
CA VAL A 174 2.64 -0.69 2.38
C VAL A 174 2.02 -0.89 3.77
N SER A 175 0.73 -1.22 3.85
CA SER A 175 0.08 -1.53 5.13
C SER A 175 0.57 -2.83 5.76
N MET A 176 0.99 -3.81 4.96
CA MET A 176 1.70 -5.01 5.44
C MET A 176 3.10 -4.67 5.97
N ILE A 177 3.87 -3.84 5.26
CA ILE A 177 5.16 -3.35 5.75
C ILE A 177 4.99 -2.61 7.07
N TYR A 178 4.00 -1.73 7.17
CA TYR A 178 3.73 -1.01 8.41
C TYR A 178 3.36 -1.94 9.57
N ARG A 179 2.62 -3.03 9.32
CA ARG A 179 2.29 -4.03 10.33
C ARG A 179 3.54 -4.68 10.91
N ASP A 180 4.44 -5.13 10.04
CA ASP A 180 5.53 -6.05 10.42
C ASP A 180 6.83 -5.31 10.72
N LEU A 181 7.15 -4.28 9.94
CA LEU A 181 8.37 -3.48 10.06
C LEU A 181 8.14 -2.08 10.65
N GLY A 182 6.89 -1.63 10.80
CA GLY A 182 6.57 -0.26 11.19
C GLY A 182 7.29 0.21 12.45
N GLN A 183 7.42 -0.63 13.49
CA GLN A 183 8.15 -0.23 14.71
C GLN A 183 9.64 -0.05 14.46
N SER A 184 10.25 -0.98 13.73
CA SER A 184 11.68 -0.94 13.45
C SER A 184 11.99 0.30 12.60
N LEU A 185 11.20 0.52 11.54
CA LEU A 185 11.36 1.67 10.65
C LEU A 185 11.08 2.98 11.37
N ASP A 186 10.01 3.08 12.15
CA ASP A 186 9.73 4.29 12.95
C ASP A 186 10.90 4.57 13.91
N ASN A 187 11.47 3.56 14.57
CA ASN A 187 12.61 3.73 15.46
C ASN A 187 13.88 4.18 14.73
N GLN A 188 14.14 3.64 13.53
CA GLN A 188 15.30 4.02 12.71
C GLN A 188 15.15 5.45 12.16
N LEU A 189 13.96 5.81 11.68
CA LEU A 189 13.65 7.14 11.13
C LEU A 189 13.57 8.23 12.21
N CYS A 190 13.11 7.87 13.42
CA CYS A 190 12.84 8.82 14.50
C CYS A 190 13.87 8.81 15.64
N GLY A 191 14.91 7.96 15.56
CA GLY A 191 15.84 7.68 16.66
C GLY A 191 16.49 8.93 17.26
N ASP A 192 16.84 9.91 16.41
CA ASP A 192 17.54 11.14 16.79
C ASP A 192 16.69 12.42 16.64
N LEU A 193 15.41 12.28 16.26
CA LEU A 193 14.53 13.42 16.00
C LEU A 193 13.50 13.60 17.13
N GLU A 194 13.43 14.81 17.69
CA GLU A 194 12.40 15.21 18.65
C GLU A 194 11.27 15.99 17.96
N GLY A 195 10.03 15.82 18.44
CA GLY A 195 8.88 16.63 18.02
C GLY A 195 8.40 16.39 16.58
N GLU A 196 8.03 17.47 15.89
CA GLU A 196 7.36 17.48 14.57
C GLU A 196 8.23 16.96 13.40
N ALA A 197 9.52 16.72 13.64
CA ALA A 197 10.45 16.17 12.65
C ALA A 197 10.32 14.63 12.51
N ARG A 198 9.63 13.95 13.43
CA ARG A 198 9.42 12.51 13.37
C ARG A 198 8.44 12.15 12.24
N ARG A 199 8.88 11.29 11.34
CA ARG A 199 8.09 10.83 10.20
C ARG A 199 7.69 9.38 10.43
N TYR A 200 6.44 9.21 10.86
CA TYR A 200 5.88 7.88 11.10
C TYR A 200 5.33 7.30 9.80
N LEU A 201 5.57 6.02 9.55
CA LEU A 201 4.91 5.31 8.45
C LEU A 201 3.38 5.32 8.61
N ALA A 202 2.91 5.46 9.85
CA ALA A 202 1.51 5.69 10.17
C ALA A 202 0.90 6.91 9.45
N SER A 203 1.70 7.92 9.11
CA SER A 203 1.24 9.12 8.40
C SER A 203 0.72 8.79 7.00
N TYR A 204 1.37 7.86 6.29
CA TYR A 204 0.89 7.34 5.01
C TYR A 204 -0.44 6.61 5.19
N GLY A 205 -0.54 5.78 6.23
CA GLY A 205 -1.79 5.06 6.52
C GLY A 205 -2.95 5.97 6.85
N VAL A 206 -2.74 7.00 7.66
CA VAL A 206 -3.79 7.98 7.97
C VAL A 206 -4.13 8.83 6.75
N THR A 207 -3.14 9.21 5.93
CA THR A 207 -3.38 9.91 4.66
C THR A 207 -4.21 9.07 3.70
N ALA A 208 -3.86 7.80 3.52
CA ALA A 208 -4.62 6.85 2.70
C ALA A 208 -6.04 6.61 3.22
N MET A 209 -6.24 6.51 4.54
CA MET A 209 -7.60 6.40 5.10
C MET A 209 -8.39 7.70 4.99
N SER A 210 -7.74 8.87 4.90
CA SER A 210 -8.43 10.15 4.77
C SER A 210 -9.19 10.29 3.45
N VAL A 211 -8.89 9.46 2.44
CA VAL A 211 -9.60 9.45 1.16
C VAL A 211 -11.05 8.97 1.27
N VAL A 212 -11.42 8.35 2.40
CA VAL A 212 -12.80 7.94 2.67
C VAL A 212 -13.64 9.03 3.32
N ILE A 213 -13.02 10.15 3.74
CA ILE A 213 -13.76 11.29 4.25
C ILE A 213 -14.63 11.82 3.10
N PRO A 214 -15.97 11.87 3.24
CA PRO A 214 -16.86 12.16 2.13
C PRO A 214 -16.56 13.52 1.52
N GLN A 215 -16.08 13.52 0.27
CA GLN A 215 -16.06 14.72 -0.56
C GLN A 215 -17.42 14.80 -1.27
N LEU A 216 -18.15 15.90 -1.06
CA LEU A 216 -19.46 16.09 -1.68
C LEU A 216 -19.33 16.23 -3.21
N ALA A 217 -19.75 15.21 -3.98
CA ALA A 217 -20.71 15.28 -5.11
C ALA A 217 -20.46 14.26 -6.26
N ASN A 218 -21.57 13.74 -6.82
CA ASN A 218 -21.81 13.05 -8.12
C ASN A 218 -21.81 11.50 -8.20
N GLU A 219 -22.52 10.97 -9.21
CA GLU A 219 -22.83 9.54 -9.41
C GLU A 219 -21.62 8.64 -9.73
N ASP A 220 -20.57 9.20 -10.35
CA ASP A 220 -19.28 8.51 -10.58
C ASP A 220 -18.56 8.15 -9.27
N GLU A 221 -18.98 8.72 -8.14
CA GLU A 221 -18.42 8.37 -6.84
C GLU A 221 -18.71 6.94 -6.42
N ARG A 222 -19.70 6.22 -6.99
CA ARG A 222 -20.00 4.84 -6.52
C ARG A 222 -18.91 3.83 -6.86
N TYR A 223 -18.32 3.93 -8.04
CA TYR A 223 -17.22 3.04 -8.43
C TYR A 223 -15.90 3.48 -7.81
N LYS A 224 -15.65 4.80 -7.71
CA LYS A 224 -14.53 5.34 -6.92
C LYS A 224 -14.62 4.97 -5.45
N ALA A 225 -15.84 4.93 -4.87
CA ALA A 225 -16.09 4.51 -3.50
C ALA A 225 -15.65 3.06 -3.25
N THR A 226 -15.75 2.19 -4.27
CA THR A 226 -15.24 0.82 -4.17
C THR A 226 -13.73 0.82 -3.95
N PHE A 227 -12.97 1.55 -4.77
CA PHE A 227 -11.51 1.64 -4.61
C PHE A 227 -11.08 2.37 -3.33
N LYS A 228 -11.69 3.52 -3.02
CA LYS A 228 -11.45 4.26 -1.76
C LYS A 228 -11.70 3.38 -0.54
N ALA A 229 -12.80 2.63 -0.52
CA ALA A 229 -13.10 1.70 0.57
C ALA A 229 -12.08 0.57 0.66
N LEU A 230 -11.63 0.02 -0.48
CA LEU A 230 -10.63 -1.06 -0.50
C LEU A 230 -9.24 -0.59 -0.04
N VAL A 231 -8.84 0.66 -0.34
CA VAL A 231 -7.63 1.28 0.25
C VAL A 231 -7.74 1.33 1.77
N ALA A 232 -8.86 1.84 2.30
CA ALA A 232 -9.06 1.88 3.75
C ALA A 232 -9.10 0.47 4.36
N CYS A 233 -9.74 -0.49 3.69
CA CYS A 233 -9.78 -1.88 4.13
C CYS A 233 -8.39 -2.50 4.25
N ALA A 234 -7.49 -2.25 3.29
CA ALA A 234 -6.11 -2.71 3.36
C ALA A 234 -5.41 -2.22 4.63
N TRP A 235 -5.49 -0.92 4.91
CA TRP A 235 -4.91 -0.32 6.12
C TRP A 235 -5.54 -0.80 7.41
N ILE A 236 -6.87 -1.01 7.45
CA ILE A 236 -7.55 -1.57 8.61
C ILE A 236 -7.12 -3.03 8.84
N ASN A 237 -7.08 -3.83 7.77
CA ASN A 237 -6.77 -5.25 7.83
C ASN A 237 -5.33 -5.50 8.31
N HIS A 238 -4.36 -4.80 7.73
CA HIS A 238 -2.94 -5.04 8.02
C HIS A 238 -2.41 -4.09 9.09
N GLY A 239 -2.67 -2.79 9.00
CA GLY A 239 -2.13 -1.76 9.89
C GLY A 239 -3.02 -1.38 11.09
N GLY A 240 -4.28 -1.81 11.12
CA GLY A 240 -5.31 -1.26 12.01
C GLY A 240 -5.00 -1.41 13.50
N SER A 241 -4.45 -2.56 13.92
CA SER A 241 -4.06 -2.77 15.32
C SER A 241 -2.97 -1.80 15.77
N ARG A 242 -1.99 -1.52 14.91
CA ARG A 242 -0.88 -0.61 15.21
C ARG A 242 -1.33 0.84 15.22
N LEU A 243 -2.16 1.24 14.25
CA LEU A 243 -2.84 2.55 14.27
C LEU A 243 -3.66 2.75 15.55
N ALA A 244 -4.46 1.77 15.96
CA ALA A 244 -5.23 1.85 17.20
C ALA A 244 -4.34 1.94 18.46
N SER A 245 -3.19 1.26 18.49
CA SER A 245 -2.19 1.42 19.57
C SER A 245 -1.66 2.85 19.66
N LEU A 246 -1.28 3.40 18.51
CA LEU A 246 -0.70 4.72 18.43
C LEU A 246 -1.71 5.79 18.84
N LYS A 247 -2.95 5.69 18.36
CA LYS A 247 -4.07 6.54 18.78
C LYS A 247 -4.26 6.53 20.30
N LEU A 248 -4.31 5.34 20.91
CA LEU A 248 -4.49 5.22 22.36
C LEU A 248 -3.32 5.83 23.13
N ALA A 249 -2.09 5.64 22.66
CA ALA A 249 -0.92 6.26 23.27
C ALA A 249 -0.98 7.80 23.21
N MET A 250 -1.50 8.36 22.12
CA MET A 250 -1.76 9.79 21.97
C MET A 250 -2.85 10.27 22.96
N GLU A 251 -4.00 9.59 23.02
CA GLU A 251 -5.09 9.89 23.97
C GLU A 251 -4.63 9.85 25.45
N GLN A 252 -3.66 9.00 25.77
CA GLN A 252 -3.08 8.86 27.12
C GLN A 252 -1.95 9.86 27.41
N GLY A 253 -1.61 10.75 26.45
CA GLY A 253 -0.50 11.69 26.59
C GLY A 253 0.89 11.04 26.62
N LYS A 254 1.01 9.77 26.23
CA LYS A 254 2.30 9.07 26.12
C LYS A 254 3.07 9.48 24.86
N ILE A 255 2.34 9.96 23.86
CA ILE A 255 2.85 10.46 22.59
C ILE A 255 2.11 11.79 22.32
N PRO A 256 2.78 12.86 21.86
CA PRO A 256 2.11 14.13 21.54
C PRO A 256 1.00 13.98 20.49
N GLU A 257 -0.08 14.74 20.58
CA GLU A 257 -1.21 14.66 19.63
C GLU A 257 -0.85 15.11 18.20
N ASN A 258 0.19 15.93 18.02
CA ASN A 258 0.71 16.37 16.72
C ASN A 258 1.78 15.43 16.12
N THR A 259 1.91 14.22 16.66
CA THR A 259 2.95 13.26 16.22
C THR A 259 2.75 12.78 14.78
N ILE A 260 1.50 12.67 14.32
CA ILE A 260 1.18 12.27 12.94
C ILE A 260 0.63 13.46 12.18
N ASN A 261 1.39 13.85 11.16
CA ASN A 261 1.09 14.97 10.26
C ASN A 261 0.57 14.44 8.93
N ILE A 262 -0.46 15.09 8.41
CA ILE A 262 -1.08 14.79 7.12
C ILE A 262 -0.98 16.06 6.28
N CYS A 263 -0.24 16.00 5.18
CA CYS A 263 -0.18 17.08 4.21
C CYS A 263 -1.22 16.82 3.11
N ASP A 264 -2.00 17.84 2.77
CA ASP A 264 -2.84 17.79 1.58
C ASP A 264 -2.03 18.16 0.31
N GLU A 265 -2.67 18.04 -0.85
CA GLU A 265 -2.09 18.38 -2.16
C GLU A 265 -1.72 19.87 -2.31
N HIS A 266 -2.16 20.72 -1.40
CA HIS A 266 -1.83 22.15 -1.35
C HIS A 266 -0.73 22.46 -0.32
N GLY A 267 -0.16 21.44 0.32
CA GLY A 267 0.86 21.58 1.35
C GLY A 267 0.32 22.02 2.71
N ASN A 268 -1.00 22.07 2.91
CA ASN A 268 -1.56 22.33 4.23
C ASN A 268 -1.34 21.11 5.11
N THR A 269 -0.65 21.33 6.23
CA THR A 269 -0.42 20.28 7.22
C THR A 269 -1.54 20.29 8.25
N THR A 270 -2.10 19.12 8.49
CA THR A 270 -3.15 18.90 9.49
C THR A 270 -2.81 17.67 10.32
N HIS A 271 -3.07 17.72 11.62
CA HIS A 271 -2.68 16.64 12.52
C HIS A 271 -3.77 15.56 12.60
N TRP A 272 -3.36 14.32 12.86
CA TRP A 272 -4.30 13.26 13.20
C TRP A 272 -4.80 13.43 14.64
N ASN A 273 -6.11 13.43 14.82
CA ASN A 273 -6.76 13.57 16.12
C ASN A 273 -8.08 12.77 16.18
N GLU A 274 -8.77 12.82 17.33
CA GLU A 274 -10.02 12.08 17.55
C GLU A 274 -11.14 12.49 16.58
N ALA A 275 -11.23 13.78 16.24
CA ALA A 275 -12.23 14.27 15.29
C ALA A 275 -12.00 13.67 13.89
N LYS A 276 -10.75 13.67 13.41
CA LYS A 276 -10.40 13.04 12.13
C LYS A 276 -10.62 11.53 12.14
N TRP A 277 -10.29 10.86 13.24
CA TRP A 277 -10.57 9.43 13.37
C TRP A 277 -12.06 9.13 13.22
N THR A 278 -12.91 9.89 13.92
CA THR A 278 -14.36 9.79 13.82
C THR A 278 -14.84 10.03 12.38
N LEU A 279 -14.32 11.07 11.72
CA LEU A 279 -14.66 11.36 10.32
C LEU A 279 -14.27 10.24 9.35
N MET A 280 -13.14 9.57 9.56
CA MET A 280 -12.75 8.41 8.75
C MET A 280 -13.69 7.22 8.98
N VAL A 281 -14.12 6.98 10.21
CA VAL A 281 -15.10 5.92 10.53
C VAL A 281 -16.45 6.22 9.87
N ASP A 282 -16.96 7.45 10.02
CA ASP A 282 -18.23 7.90 9.43
C ASP A 282 -18.16 7.90 7.89
N GLY A 283 -17.00 8.26 7.33
CA GLY A 283 -16.72 8.19 5.90
C GLY A 283 -16.79 6.77 5.37
N LEU A 284 -16.18 5.80 6.06
CA LEU A 284 -16.25 4.40 5.69
C LEU A 284 -17.69 3.87 5.75
N GLU A 285 -18.46 4.25 6.78
CA GLU A 285 -19.90 3.95 6.87
C GLU A 285 -20.70 4.51 5.70
N HIS A 286 -20.37 5.71 5.26
CA HIS A 286 -20.99 6.33 4.11
C HIS A 286 -20.65 5.58 2.82
N LEU A 287 -19.37 5.27 2.58
CA LEU A 287 -18.93 4.54 1.37
C LEU A 287 -19.59 3.17 1.24
N ILE A 288 -19.80 2.43 2.34
CA ILE A 288 -20.50 1.13 2.32
C ILE A 288 -21.86 1.22 1.61
N LYS A 289 -22.58 2.35 1.75
CA LYS A 289 -23.89 2.57 1.12
C LYS A 289 -23.79 2.81 -0.39
N LEU A 290 -22.61 3.17 -0.89
CA LEU A 290 -22.36 3.53 -2.27
C LEU A 290 -21.74 2.39 -3.09
N ILE A 291 -21.05 1.44 -2.44
CA ILE A 291 -20.39 0.31 -3.11
C ILE A 291 -21.43 -0.57 -3.83
N PRO A 292 -21.35 -0.74 -5.16
CA PRO A 292 -22.34 -1.52 -5.91
C PRO A 292 -22.07 -3.03 -5.88
N PHE A 293 -20.89 -3.48 -5.45
CA PHE A 293 -20.49 -4.90 -5.43
C PHE A 293 -20.61 -5.52 -4.04
N ASP A 294 -21.39 -6.60 -3.92
CA ASP A 294 -21.72 -7.21 -2.62
C ASP A 294 -20.48 -7.71 -1.87
N ARG A 295 -19.55 -8.42 -2.52
CA ARG A 295 -18.32 -8.91 -1.87
C ARG A 295 -17.46 -7.77 -1.29
N ALA A 296 -17.29 -6.68 -2.04
CA ALA A 296 -16.55 -5.52 -1.56
C ALA A 296 -17.29 -4.82 -0.41
N ARG A 297 -18.62 -4.74 -0.49
CA ARG A 297 -19.47 -4.16 0.55
C ARG A 297 -19.37 -4.96 1.85
N GLU A 298 -19.50 -6.28 1.78
CA GLU A 298 -19.39 -7.20 2.91
C GLU A 298 -17.99 -7.15 3.55
N HIS A 299 -16.94 -7.17 2.73
CA HIS A 299 -15.57 -7.01 3.23
C HIS A 299 -15.39 -5.68 3.97
N THR A 300 -15.89 -4.59 3.41
CA THR A 300 -15.81 -3.25 4.03
C THR A 300 -16.60 -3.18 5.34
N GLN A 301 -17.79 -3.78 5.40
CA GLN A 301 -18.58 -3.88 6.64
C GLN A 301 -17.84 -4.66 7.73
N HIS A 302 -17.19 -5.77 7.36
CA HIS A 302 -16.38 -6.55 8.29
C HIS A 302 -15.19 -5.73 8.83
N MET A 303 -14.48 -5.00 7.95
CA MET A 303 -13.37 -4.13 8.35
C MET A 303 -13.81 -2.98 9.25
N LEU A 304 -14.94 -2.32 8.97
CA LEU A 304 -15.50 -1.29 9.84
C LEU A 304 -15.78 -1.84 11.25
N LYS A 305 -16.39 -3.03 11.35
CA LYS A 305 -16.66 -3.69 12.63
C LYS A 305 -15.35 -3.98 13.38
N TYR A 306 -14.34 -4.47 12.67
CA TYR A 306 -13.01 -4.71 13.24
C TYR A 306 -12.39 -3.41 13.79
N MET A 307 -12.39 -2.34 13.00
CA MET A 307 -11.86 -1.02 13.40
C MET A 307 -12.54 -0.49 14.66
N LYS A 308 -13.88 -0.54 14.74
CA LYS A 308 -14.63 -0.16 15.95
C LYS A 308 -14.29 -1.04 17.14
N GLY A 309 -14.22 -2.36 16.94
CA GLY A 309 -13.87 -3.33 17.99
C GLY A 309 -12.47 -3.13 18.57
N GLN A 310 -11.49 -2.74 17.75
CA GLN A 310 -10.13 -2.40 18.23
C GLN A 310 -10.14 -1.21 19.19
N VAL A 311 -10.99 -0.21 18.95
CA VAL A 311 -11.14 0.97 19.82
C VAL A 311 -11.83 0.61 21.13
N GLU A 312 -12.95 -0.11 21.05
CA GLU A 312 -13.75 -0.47 22.23
C GLU A 312 -13.05 -1.48 23.15
N GLY A 313 -12.38 -2.49 22.58
CA GLY A 313 -11.68 -3.53 23.34
C GLY A 313 -10.48 -3.00 24.14
N ARG A 314 -9.89 -1.89 23.69
CA ARG A 314 -8.75 -1.25 24.36
C ARG A 314 -9.16 -0.28 25.46
N ARG A 315 -10.26 0.46 25.28
CA ARG A 315 -10.84 1.32 26.33
C ARG A 315 -11.30 0.54 27.59
N LYS A 316 -11.57 -0.77 27.46
CA LYS A 316 -11.96 -1.64 28.58
C LYS A 316 -10.79 -2.28 29.33
N ARG A 317 -9.56 -2.18 28.82
CA ARG A 317 -8.34 -2.80 29.41
C ARG A 317 -7.44 -1.80 30.15
N THR A 318 -7.83 -0.54 30.18
CA THR A 318 -7.19 0.57 30.91
C THR A 318 -7.93 0.84 32.20
#